data_AF-A0A519MFF1-F1
#
_entry.id   AF-A0A519MFF1-F1
#
_cell.length_a   1.000
_cell.length_b   1.000
_cell.length_c   1.000
_cell.angle_alpha   90.00
_cell.angle_beta   90.00
_cell.angle_gamma   90.00
#
_symmetry.space_group_name_H-M   'P 1'
#
loop_
_entity.id
_entity.type
_entity.pdbx_description
1 polymer ?
#
loop_
_entity_poly.entity_id
_entity_poly.type
_entity_poly.pdbx_seq_one_letter_code
_entity_poly.pdbx_strand_id
1 'polypeptide(L)' 'MYAQAAALALKKHAPHLTARQMVEDALHIAADICIYTNHNLIIAEPA' A
#
# COMPACT_ATOMS: atom_id res chain seq x y z
N MET A 1 -7.47 3.69 7.18
CA MET A 1 -7.48 2.45 8.00
C MET A 1 -6.91 1.26 7.24
N TYR A 2 -7.45 0.84 6.08
CA TYR A 2 -6.97 -0.39 5.39
C TYR A 2 -5.54 -0.29 4.84
N ALA A 3 -5.24 0.71 3.99
CA ALA A 3 -3.90 0.88 3.42
C ALA A 3 -2.83 1.03 4.51
N GLN A 4 -3.07 1.85 5.52
CA GLN A 4 -2.12 2.02 6.62
C GLN A 4 -1.89 0.72 7.41
N ALA A 5 -2.95 -0.05 7.69
CA ALA A 5 -2.83 -1.33 8.39
C ALA A 5 -2.03 -2.35 7.55
N ALA A 6 -2.32 -2.45 6.25
CA ALA A 6 -1.58 -3.30 5.32
C ALA A 6 -0.10 -2.88 5.23
N ALA A 7 0.18 -1.59 5.07
CA ALA A 7 1.54 -1.05 5.01
C ALA A 7 2.34 -1.34 6.29
N LEU A 8 1.72 -1.22 7.47
CA LEU A 8 2.37 -1.57 8.74
C LEU A 8 2.70 -3.07 8.83
N ALA A 9 1.80 -3.93 8.37
CA ALA A 9 2.05 -5.38 8.33
C ALA A 9 3.18 -5.72 7.34
N LEU A 10 3.15 -5.15 6.14
CA LEU A 10 4.18 -5.34 5.11
C LEU A 10 5.54 -4.85 5.62
N LYS A 11 5.61 -3.69 6.26
CA LYS A 11 6.84 -3.18 6.87
C LYS A 11 7.45 -4.14 7.89
N LYS A 12 6.62 -4.85 8.66
CA LYS A 12 7.08 -5.78 9.70
C LYS A 12 7.45 -7.16 9.16
N HIS A 13 6.73 -7.63 8.13
CA HIS A 13 6.78 -9.03 7.71
C HIS A 13 7.33 -9.24 6.30
N ALA A 14 7.51 -8.19 5.51
CA ALA A 14 8.03 -8.24 4.14
C ALA A 14 9.25 -7.30 3.98
N PRO A 15 10.37 -7.54 4.71
CA PRO A 15 11.54 -6.66 4.69
C PRO A 15 12.28 -6.61 3.34
N HIS A 16 11.93 -7.50 2.40
CA HIS A 16 12.48 -7.54 1.05
C HIS A 16 11.79 -6.54 0.10
N LEU A 17 10.66 -5.96 0.49
CA LEU A 17 9.96 -4.96 -0.31
C LEU A 17 10.57 -3.58 -0.11
N THR A 18 10.60 -2.78 -1.18
CA THR A 18 10.93 -1.36 -1.09
C THR A 18 9.76 -0.58 -0.49
N ALA A 19 10.02 0.65 -0.03
CA ALA A 19 8.96 1.53 0.46
C ALA A 19 7.87 1.76 -0.59
N ARG A 20 8.24 1.90 -1.87
CA ARG A 20 7.32 2.00 -3.00
C ARG A 20 6.36 0.81 -3.06
N GLN A 21 6.94 -0.39 -3.07
CA GLN A 21 6.21 -1.64 -3.21
C GLN A 21 5.26 -1.85 -2.03
N MET A 22 5.72 -1.55 -0.81
CA MET A 22 4.86 -1.62 0.38
C MET A 22 3.65 -0.68 0.27
N VAL A 23 3.83 0.55 -0.25
CA VAL A 23 2.75 1.51 -0.43
C VAL A 23 1.80 1.06 -1.55
N GLU A 24 2.35 0.57 -2.67
CA GLU A 24 1.58 0.07 -3.80
C GLU A 24 0.67 -1.09 -3.41
N ASP A 25 1.23 -2.13 -2.79
CA ASP A 25 0.48 -3.31 -2.36
C ASP A 25 -0.56 -2.96 -1.30
N ALA A 26 -0.22 -2.07 -0.36
CA ALA A 26 -1.15 -1.61 0.66
C ALA A 26 -2.35 -0.83 0.08
N LEU A 27 -2.11 -0.03 -0.97
CA LEU A 27 -3.17 0.72 -1.65
C LEU A 27 -4.03 -0.21 -2.51
N HIS A 28 -3.46 -1.24 -3.14
CA HIS A 28 -4.24 -2.28 -3.84
C HIS A 28 -5.17 -3.02 -2.86
N ILE A 29 -4.66 -3.43 -1.69
CA ILE A 29 -5.52 -4.04 -0.64
C ILE A 29 -6.64 -3.10 -0.22
N ALA A 30 -6.37 -1.79 -0.14
CA ALA A 30 -7.43 -0.83 0.18
C ALA A 30 -8.46 -0.68 -0.95
N ALA A 31 -8.03 -0.75 -2.21
CA ALA A 31 -8.92 -0.73 -3.38
C ALA A 31 -9.83 -1.96 -3.46
N ASP A 32 -9.37 -3.12 -2.97
CA ASP A 32 -10.17 -4.35 -2.92
C ASP A 32 -11.26 -4.31 -1.83
N ILE A 33 -11.09 -3.47 -0.79
CA ILE A 33 -11.98 -3.44 0.39
C ILE A 33 -12.90 -2.20 0.39
N CYS A 34 -12.36 -1.03 0.04
CA CYS A 34 -13.06 0.24 0.16
C CYS A 34 -13.76 0.59 -1.15
N ILE A 35 -15.09 0.66 -1.14
CA ILE A 35 -15.91 0.99 -2.33
C ILE A 35 -15.59 2.36 -2.97
N TYR A 36 -14.90 3.24 -2.27
CA TYR A 36 -14.49 4.57 -2.74
C TYR A 36 -13.01 4.67 -3.14
N THR A 37 -12.28 3.56 -3.09
CA THR A 37 -10.88 3.49 -3.52
C THR A 37 -10.79 2.53 -4.69
N ASN A 38 -10.10 2.92 -5.76
CA ASN A 38 -9.91 2.09 -6.95
C ASN A 38 -8.43 1.74 -7.16
N HIS A 39 -8.16 0.89 -8.14
CA HIS A 39 -6.81 0.43 -8.47
C HIS A 39 -5.98 1.41 -9.32
N ASN A 40 -6.50 2.59 -9.64
CA ASN A 40 -5.78 3.60 -10.41
C ASN A 40 -4.96 4.48 -9.47
N LEU A 41 -3.75 4.03 -9.14
CA LEU A 41 -2.90 4.62 -8.11
C LEU A 41 -1.78 5.47 -8.71
N ILE A 42 -1.48 6.60 -8.05
CA ILE A 42 -0.30 7.43 -8.33
C ILE A 42 0.59 7.38 -7.11
N ILE A 43 1.83 6.91 -7.29
CA ILE A 43 2.82 6.78 -6.22
C ILE A 43 3.95 7.77 -6.46
N ALA A 44 4.03 8.76 -5.58
CA ALA A 44 5.10 9.74 -5.55
C ALA A 44 6.17 9.32 -4.53
N GLU A 45 7.43 9.57 -4.87
CA GLU A 45 8.58 9.30 -4.02
C GLU A 45 9.43 10.55 -3.92
N PRO A 46 10.03 10.85 -2.75
CA PRO A 46 11.00 11.93 -2.64
C PRO A 46 12.24 11.61 -3.49
N ALA A 47 12.84 12.66 -4.06
CA ALA A 47 14.09 12.58 -4.81
C ALA A 47 15.29 12.26 -3.90
#